data_AF-A0A8T7L3Y0-F1
#
_entry.id   AF-A0A8T7L3Y0-F1
#
_cell.length_a   1.000
_cell.length_b   1.000
_cell.length_c   1.000
_cell.angle_alpha   90.00
_cell.angle_beta   90.00
_cell.angle_gamma   90.00
#
_symmetry.space_group_name_H-M   'P 1'
#
loop_
_entity.id
_entity.type
_entity.pdbx_description
1 polymer ?
#
loop_
_entity_poly.entity_id
_entity_poly.type
_entity_poly.pdbx_seq_one_letter_code
_entity_poly.pdbx_strand_id
1 'polypeptide(L)'
;GSVLFWAYFYPTDMLSATLGQWMDWHRHQLQSAAGLPDKLRDTLDYINRVMTPLEGAQMAGSDAALVADELRLTADMLRHGAKRLLLILGDSSADKAGLNDDLLAIEARYRDIWLARNRPGGLDDSLTRLEKARAGYR
;
A
#
# COMPACT_ATOMS: atom_id res chain seq x y z
N GLY A 1 7.20 -2.78 11.64
CA GLY A 1 6.19 -2.27 10.69
C GLY A 1 6.41 -2.91 9.33
N SER A 2 5.36 -3.15 8.55
CA SER A 2 5.46 -3.77 7.22
C SER A 2 6.23 -2.88 6.23
N VAL A 3 7.09 -3.48 5.39
CA VAL A 3 7.83 -2.76 4.33
C VAL A 3 6.88 -2.06 3.34
N LEU A 4 5.70 -2.65 3.10
CA LEU A 4 4.69 -2.08 2.20
C LEU A 4 4.08 -0.79 2.76
N PHE A 5 3.95 -0.71 4.09
CA PHE A 5 3.50 0.52 4.76
C PHE A 5 4.63 1.56 4.83
N TRP A 6 5.87 1.11 4.98
CA TRP A 6 7.04 1.99 4.97
C TRP A 6 7.25 2.68 3.61
N ALA A 7 6.82 2.06 2.50
CA ALA A 7 6.92 2.62 1.15
C ALA A 7 6.21 3.96 0.96
N TYR A 8 5.27 4.34 1.85
CA TYR A 8 4.57 5.62 1.84
C TYR A 8 5.35 6.77 2.48
N PHE A 9 6.43 6.50 3.21
CA PHE A 9 7.16 7.53 3.95
C PHE A 9 8.06 8.38 3.05
N TYR A 10 8.36 7.92 1.84
CA TYR A 10 9.31 8.56 0.93
C TYR A 10 8.72 8.71 -0.47
N PRO A 11 8.94 9.86 -1.14
CA PRO A 11 8.79 10.02 -2.59
C PRO A 11 9.56 8.95 -3.37
N THR A 12 9.19 8.68 -4.63
CA THR A 12 9.73 7.55 -5.44
C THR A 12 11.23 7.67 -5.70
N ASP A 13 11.72 8.89 -5.93
CA ASP A 13 13.14 9.24 -6.09
C ASP A 13 13.93 8.96 -4.81
N MET A 14 13.43 9.41 -3.65
CA MET A 14 14.04 9.08 -2.35
C MET A 14 13.93 7.58 -2.03
N LEU A 15 12.82 6.94 -2.35
CA LEU A 15 12.62 5.52 -2.09
C LEU A 15 13.65 4.70 -2.88
N SER A 16 13.95 5.05 -4.13
CA SER A 16 14.99 4.35 -4.92
C SER A 16 16.37 4.40 -4.25
N ALA A 17 16.78 5.58 -3.75
CA ALA A 17 18.05 5.77 -3.05
C ALA A 17 18.10 5.05 -1.68
N THR A 18 16.96 5.04 -0.97
CA THR A 18 16.87 4.44 0.37
C THR A 18 16.65 2.92 0.30
N LEU A 19 16.04 2.42 -0.77
CA LEU A 19 15.79 0.99 -0.98
C LEU A 19 17.10 0.21 -1.11
N GLY A 20 18.12 0.77 -1.77
CA GLY A 20 19.45 0.17 -1.83
C GLY A 20 20.06 -0.02 -0.44
N GLN A 21 20.06 1.04 0.39
CA GLN A 21 20.58 0.98 1.76
C GLN A 21 19.77 0.03 2.66
N TRP A 22 18.44 0.02 2.50
CA TRP A 22 17.56 -0.87 3.24
C TRP A 22 17.73 -2.34 2.82
N MET A 23 17.85 -2.63 1.53
CA MET A 23 18.13 -3.96 0.99
C MET A 23 19.49 -4.47 1.47
N ASP A 24 20.48 -3.59 1.54
CA ASP A 24 21.80 -3.93 2.06
C ASP A 24 21.76 -4.32 3.54
N TRP A 25 20.96 -3.61 4.34
CA TRP A 25 20.72 -3.95 5.75
C TRP A 25 19.90 -5.25 5.91
N HIS A 26 18.94 -5.51 5.02
CA HIS A 26 18.07 -6.70 5.04
C HIS A 26 18.59 -7.87 4.18
N ARG A 27 19.83 -7.78 3.68
CA ARG A 27 20.43 -8.74 2.74
C ARG A 27 20.43 -10.19 3.24
N HIS A 28 20.39 -10.40 4.55
CA HIS A 28 20.32 -11.73 5.17
C HIS A 28 18.92 -12.37 5.11
N GLN A 29 17.85 -11.56 5.04
CA GLN A 29 16.46 -12.03 4.91
C GLN A 29 15.99 -12.10 3.46
N LEU A 30 16.54 -11.25 2.60
CA LEU A 30 16.29 -11.26 1.17
C LEU A 30 17.37 -12.09 0.48
N GLN A 31 17.12 -13.39 0.30
CA GLN A 31 17.96 -14.28 -0.52
C GLN A 31 18.00 -13.74 -1.97
N SER A 32 18.96 -12.86 -2.24
CA SER A 32 19.15 -12.04 -3.45
C SER A 32 17.99 -11.09 -3.82
N ALA A 33 18.33 -9.85 -4.18
CA ALA A 33 17.39 -8.88 -4.74
C ALA A 33 16.77 -9.35 -6.08
N ALA A 34 17.40 -10.32 -6.76
CA ALA A 34 16.95 -10.85 -8.05
C ALA A 34 15.55 -11.48 -7.99
N GLY A 35 15.16 -12.10 -6.86
CA GLY A 35 13.84 -12.72 -6.70
C GLY A 35 12.76 -11.80 -6.10
N LEU A 36 13.08 -10.52 -5.84
CA LEU A 36 12.13 -9.63 -5.18
C LEU A 36 10.91 -9.27 -6.05
N PRO A 37 11.05 -8.96 -7.36
CA PRO A 37 9.88 -8.70 -8.22
C PRO A 37 8.88 -9.86 -8.20
N ASP A 38 9.35 -11.10 -8.32
CA ASP A 38 8.51 -12.29 -8.27
C ASP A 38 7.79 -12.41 -6.91
N LYS A 39 8.51 -12.22 -5.79
CA LYS A 39 7.89 -12.20 -4.45
C LYS A 39 6.85 -11.11 -4.28
N LEU A 40 7.03 -9.94 -4.91
CA LEU A 40 6.06 -8.85 -4.87
C LEU A 40 4.80 -9.22 -5.67
N ARG A 41 4.96 -9.87 -6.84
CA ARG A 41 3.83 -10.40 -7.61
C ARG A 41 3.10 -11.51 -6.85
N ASP A 42 3.83 -12.44 -6.25
CA ASP A 42 3.26 -13.46 -5.36
C ASP A 42 2.51 -12.84 -4.17
N THR A 43 3.02 -11.72 -3.64
CA THR A 43 2.35 -10.96 -2.57
C THR A 43 1.04 -10.34 -3.06
N LEU A 44 1.01 -9.78 -4.27
CA LEU A 44 -0.22 -9.26 -4.88
C LEU A 44 -1.27 -10.38 -5.04
N ASP A 45 -0.87 -11.53 -5.55
CA ASP A 45 -1.74 -12.69 -5.70
C ASP A 45 -2.22 -13.23 -4.35
N TYR A 46 -1.33 -13.27 -3.36
CA TYR A 46 -1.66 -13.64 -1.99
C TYR A 46 -2.70 -12.70 -1.38
N ILE A 47 -2.52 -11.38 -1.50
CA ILE A 47 -3.47 -10.38 -1.01
C ILE A 47 -4.84 -10.60 -1.67
N ASN A 48 -4.88 -10.78 -2.98
CA ASN A 48 -6.14 -11.03 -3.69
C ASN A 48 -6.84 -12.29 -3.17
N ARG A 49 -6.09 -13.38 -3.01
CA ARG A 49 -6.62 -14.66 -2.52
C ARG A 49 -7.14 -14.58 -1.09
N VAL A 50 -6.46 -13.90 -0.17
CA VAL A 50 -6.93 -13.78 1.22
C VAL A 50 -8.08 -12.81 1.37
N MET A 51 -8.27 -11.90 0.41
CA MET A 51 -9.40 -10.97 0.39
C MET A 51 -10.64 -11.56 -0.27
N THR A 52 -10.53 -12.60 -1.11
CA THR A 52 -11.68 -13.24 -1.76
C THR A 52 -12.79 -13.67 -0.77
N PRO A 53 -12.49 -14.29 0.38
CA PRO A 53 -13.54 -14.69 1.32
C PRO A 53 -14.29 -13.52 1.96
N LEU A 54 -13.74 -12.30 1.93
CA LEU A 54 -14.37 -11.14 2.56
C LEU A 54 -15.71 -10.76 1.92
N GLU A 55 -15.89 -11.01 0.62
CA GLU A 55 -17.15 -10.70 -0.09
C GLU A 55 -18.34 -11.50 0.45
N GLY A 56 -18.09 -12.73 0.93
CA GLY A 56 -19.10 -13.61 1.51
C GLY A 56 -19.04 -13.72 3.03
N ALA A 57 -18.19 -12.92 3.69
CA ALA A 57 -17.99 -13.02 5.13
C ALA A 57 -19.26 -12.58 5.89
N GLN A 58 -19.80 -13.47 6.73
CA GLN A 58 -20.87 -13.12 7.65
C GLN A 58 -20.25 -12.54 8.93
N MET A 59 -20.31 -11.22 9.05
CA MET A 59 -19.76 -10.49 10.18
C MET A 59 -20.90 -10.06 11.11
N ALA A 60 -20.74 -10.30 12.41
CA ALA A 60 -21.69 -9.85 13.44
C ALA A 60 -21.22 -8.52 14.02
N GLY A 61 -22.17 -7.65 14.37
CA GLY A 61 -21.90 -6.35 14.98
C GLY A 61 -22.45 -5.17 14.17
N SER A 62 -22.71 -4.06 14.84
CA SER A 62 -23.26 -2.85 14.21
C SER A 62 -22.26 -2.13 13.29
N ASP A 63 -20.96 -2.39 13.43
CA ASP A 63 -19.89 -1.81 12.60
C ASP A 63 -19.32 -2.79 11.56
N ALA A 64 -19.97 -3.94 11.33
CA ALA A 64 -19.51 -4.99 10.42
C ALA A 64 -19.16 -4.48 9.01
N ALA A 65 -20.01 -3.62 8.44
CA ALA A 65 -19.75 -3.02 7.12
C ALA A 65 -18.50 -2.15 7.13
N LEU A 66 -18.31 -1.34 8.19
CA LEU A 66 -17.15 -0.48 8.34
C LEU A 66 -15.85 -1.28 8.50
N VAL A 67 -15.88 -2.37 9.26
CA VAL A 67 -14.72 -3.28 9.37
C VAL A 67 -14.38 -3.89 8.02
N ALA A 68 -15.37 -4.30 7.23
CA ALA A 68 -15.12 -4.82 5.88
C ALA A 68 -14.46 -3.76 4.98
N ASP A 69 -14.90 -2.50 5.06
CA ASP A 69 -14.30 -1.41 4.31
C ASP A 69 -12.86 -1.08 4.77
N GLU A 70 -12.58 -1.18 6.07
CA GLU A 70 -11.22 -1.04 6.61
C GLU A 70 -10.27 -2.13 6.11
N LEU A 71 -10.75 -3.38 6.04
CA LEU A 71 -9.99 -4.49 5.49
C LEU A 71 -9.73 -4.28 3.98
N ARG A 72 -10.71 -3.80 3.22
CA ARG A 72 -10.54 -3.45 1.80
C ARG A 72 -9.52 -2.34 1.61
N LEU A 73 -9.64 -1.24 2.35
CA LEU A 73 -8.69 -0.14 2.31
C LEU A 73 -7.27 -0.62 2.63
N THR A 74 -7.12 -1.47 3.66
CA THR A 74 -5.83 -2.05 4.03
C THR A 74 -5.25 -2.87 2.88
N ALA A 75 -6.06 -3.72 2.25
CA ALA A 75 -5.63 -4.51 1.10
C ALA A 75 -5.22 -3.63 -0.09
N ASP A 76 -5.97 -2.57 -0.39
CA ASP A 76 -5.64 -1.62 -1.45
C ASP A 76 -4.32 -0.91 -1.17
N MET A 77 -4.10 -0.47 0.07
CA MET A 77 -2.83 0.13 0.49
C MET A 77 -1.65 -0.84 0.38
N LEU A 78 -1.84 -2.12 0.71
CA LEU A 78 -0.79 -3.14 0.58
C LEU A 78 -0.47 -3.43 -0.90
N ARG A 79 -1.49 -3.54 -1.75
CA ARG A 79 -1.32 -3.72 -3.20
C ARG A 79 -0.56 -2.54 -3.80
N HIS A 80 -0.96 -1.32 -3.47
CA HIS A 80 -0.30 -0.12 -3.94
C HIS A 80 1.17 -0.06 -3.49
N GLY A 81 1.45 -0.40 -2.23
CA GLY A 81 2.84 -0.51 -1.73
C GLY A 81 3.67 -1.51 -2.53
N ALA A 82 3.12 -2.67 -2.88
CA ALA A 82 3.81 -3.69 -3.68
C ALA A 82 4.04 -3.22 -5.12
N LYS A 83 3.03 -2.63 -5.77
CA LYS A 83 3.14 -2.02 -7.10
C LYS A 83 4.16 -0.88 -7.12
N ARG A 84 4.24 -0.06 -6.06
CA ARG A 84 5.22 1.02 -5.92
C ARG A 84 6.65 0.48 -5.89
N LEU A 85 6.88 -0.64 -5.19
CA LEU A 85 8.19 -1.31 -5.19
C LEU A 85 8.51 -1.91 -6.56
N LEU A 86 7.53 -2.53 -7.23
CA LEU A 86 7.70 -3.04 -8.60
C LEU A 86 8.09 -1.92 -9.60
N LEU A 87 7.45 -0.76 -9.51
CA LEU A 87 7.81 0.42 -10.32
C LEU A 87 9.30 0.80 -10.13
N ILE A 88 9.77 0.84 -8.88
CA ILE A 88 11.16 1.23 -8.55
C ILE A 88 12.17 0.19 -9.00
N LEU A 89 11.77 -1.09 -9.05
CA LEU A 89 12.58 -2.17 -9.59
C LEU A 89 12.54 -2.24 -11.14
N GLY A 90 11.80 -1.33 -11.79
CA GLY A 90 11.68 -1.27 -13.25
C GLY A 90 10.79 -2.35 -13.85
N ASP A 91 9.90 -2.97 -13.06
CA ASP A 91 8.95 -3.96 -13.55
C ASP A 91 7.82 -3.29 -14.36
N SER A 92 7.57 -3.79 -15.58
CA SER A 92 6.63 -3.18 -16.52
C SER A 92 5.15 -3.36 -16.13
N SER A 93 4.85 -4.17 -15.12
CA SER A 93 3.48 -4.33 -14.60
C SER A 93 2.99 -3.15 -13.76
N ALA A 94 3.88 -2.22 -13.41
CA ALA A 94 3.55 -1.02 -12.65
C ALA A 94 3.98 0.23 -13.40
N ASP A 95 3.07 1.20 -13.49
CA ASP A 95 3.33 2.52 -14.05
C ASP A 95 2.89 3.62 -13.09
N LYS A 96 3.42 4.84 -13.31
CA LYS A 96 3.13 6.00 -12.46
C LYS A 96 1.66 6.44 -12.53
N ALA A 97 1.01 6.32 -13.69
CA ALA A 97 -0.36 6.79 -13.88
C ALA A 97 -1.34 5.93 -13.07
N GLY A 98 -1.25 4.60 -13.22
CA GLY A 98 -2.04 3.65 -12.44
C GLY A 98 -1.78 3.76 -10.94
N LEU A 99 -0.53 3.98 -10.52
CA LEU A 99 -0.20 4.21 -9.12
C LEU A 99 -0.74 5.54 -8.57
N ASN A 100 -0.87 6.58 -9.40
CA ASN A 100 -1.52 7.81 -9.01
C ASN A 100 -3.03 7.62 -8.82
N ASP A 101 -3.67 6.90 -9.75
CA ASP A 101 -5.11 6.64 -9.70
C ASP A 101 -5.49 5.75 -8.51
N ASP A 102 -4.73 4.67 -8.27
CA ASP A 102 -4.86 3.83 -7.09
C ASP A 102 -4.77 4.67 -5.80
N LEU A 103 -3.80 5.59 -5.73
CA LEU A 103 -3.59 6.39 -4.52
C LEU A 103 -4.65 7.46 -4.30
N LEU A 104 -5.21 8.05 -5.36
CA LEU A 104 -6.37 8.92 -5.27
C LEU A 104 -7.59 8.18 -4.71
N ALA A 105 -7.84 6.95 -5.17
CA ALA A 105 -8.93 6.12 -4.66
C ALA A 105 -8.71 5.75 -3.18
N ILE A 106 -7.47 5.43 -2.79
CA ILE A 106 -7.10 5.15 -1.40
C ILE A 106 -7.30 6.39 -0.52
N GLU A 107 -6.84 7.58 -0.93
CA GLU A 107 -7.00 8.84 -0.19
C GLU A 107 -8.49 9.15 0.07
N ALA A 108 -9.35 8.95 -0.93
CA ALA A 108 -10.79 9.15 -0.80
C ALA A 108 -11.41 8.19 0.22
N ARG A 109 -11.18 6.87 0.08
CA ARG A 109 -11.71 5.86 1.01
C ARG A 109 -11.17 6.03 2.43
N TYR A 110 -9.89 6.38 2.58
CA TYR A 110 -9.27 6.65 3.88
C TYR A 110 -9.99 7.78 4.61
N ARG A 111 -10.30 8.87 3.89
CA ARG A 111 -11.06 10.00 4.46
C ARG A 111 -12.45 9.57 4.92
N ASP A 112 -13.18 8.83 4.10
CA ASP A 112 -14.55 8.40 4.43
C ASP A 112 -14.56 7.49 5.67
N ILE A 113 -13.66 6.50 5.72
CA ILE A 113 -13.52 5.59 6.87
C ILE A 113 -13.07 6.35 8.13
N TRP A 114 -12.13 7.28 8.00
CA TRP A 114 -11.67 8.08 9.14
C TRP A 114 -12.82 8.87 9.75
N LEU A 115 -13.61 9.58 8.94
CA LEU A 115 -14.73 10.39 9.41
C LEU A 115 -15.86 9.54 10.00
N ALA A 116 -15.97 8.27 9.62
CA ALA A 116 -16.91 7.33 10.21
C ALA A 116 -16.50 6.82 11.60
N ARG A 117 -15.19 6.67 11.89
CA ARG A 117 -14.68 6.13 13.17
C ARG A 117 -14.13 7.17 14.14
N ASN A 118 -13.53 8.23 13.62
CA ASN A 118 -12.68 9.13 14.37
C ASN A 118 -13.21 10.56 14.29
N ARG A 119 -12.76 11.38 15.23
CA ARG A 119 -12.96 12.83 15.12
C ARG A 119 -12.12 13.37 13.95
N PRO A 120 -12.51 14.50 13.33
CA PRO A 120 -11.79 15.04 12.17
C PRO A 120 -10.31 15.36 12.40
N GLY A 121 -9.91 15.65 13.65
CA GLY A 121 -8.52 15.96 13.98
C GLY A 121 -7.58 14.79 13.68
N GLY A 122 -6.41 15.07 13.10
CA GLY A 122 -5.40 14.08 12.74
C GLY A 122 -5.60 13.41 11.37
N LEU A 123 -6.71 13.69 10.67
CA LEU A 123 -6.94 13.23 9.31
C LEU A 123 -5.94 13.84 8.33
N ASP A 124 -5.77 15.17 8.36
CA ASP A 124 -4.89 15.88 7.43
C ASP A 124 -3.42 15.43 7.58
N ASP A 125 -2.98 15.21 8.83
CA ASP A 125 -1.64 14.69 9.12
C ASP A 125 -1.42 13.28 8.54
N SER A 126 -2.46 12.44 8.59
CA SER A 126 -2.41 11.08 8.04
C SER A 126 -2.41 11.09 6.51
N LEU A 127 -3.23 11.93 5.89
CA LEU A 127 -3.31 12.09 4.44
C LEU A 127 -2.05 12.72 3.85
N THR A 128 -1.39 13.64 4.56
CA THR A 128 -0.15 14.29 4.13
C THR A 128 0.92 13.27 3.70
N ARG A 129 0.98 12.09 4.34
CA ARG A 129 1.92 11.03 3.97
C ARG A 129 1.59 10.42 2.62
N LEU A 130 0.30 10.17 2.36
CA LEU A 130 -0.19 9.63 1.08
C LEU A 130 0.02 10.66 -0.04
N GLU A 131 -0.27 11.93 0.22
CA GLU A 131 -0.08 13.01 -0.76
C GLU A 131 1.40 13.17 -1.17
N LYS A 132 2.33 13.10 -0.21
CA LYS A 132 3.77 13.08 -0.49
C LYS A 132 4.17 11.88 -1.35
N ALA A 133 3.64 10.70 -1.04
CA ALA A 133 3.89 9.52 -1.86
C ALA A 133 3.36 9.70 -3.29
N ARG A 134 2.19 10.33 -3.45
CA ARG A 134 1.54 10.60 -4.73
C ARG A 134 2.27 11.62 -5.59
N ALA A 135 2.89 12.63 -4.96
CA ALA A 135 3.69 13.63 -5.67
C ALA A 135 4.81 13.00 -6.52
N GLY A 136 5.36 11.86 -6.11
CA GLY A 136 6.38 11.12 -6.87
C GLY A 136 5.90 10.41 -8.15
N TYR A 137 4.60 10.46 -8.45
CA TYR A 137 4.00 9.90 -9.67
C TYR A 137 3.68 10.96 -10.73
N ARG A 138 3.68 12.24 -10.35
CA ARG A 138 3.53 13.36 -11.27
C ARG A 138 4.85 13.63 -12.00
#